data_AF-A0A3M7TY48-F1
#
_entry.id   AF-A0A3M7TY48-F1
#
_cell.length_a   1.000
_cell.length_b   1.000
_cell.length_c   1.000
_cell.angle_alpha   90.00
_cell.angle_beta   90.00
_cell.angle_gamma   90.00
#
_symmetry.space_group_name_H-M   'P 1'
#
loop_
_entity.id
_entity.type
_entity.pdbx_description
1 polymer ?
#
loop_
_entity_poly.entity_id
_entity_poly.type
_entity_poly.pdbx_seq_one_letter_code
_entity_poly.pdbx_strand_id
1 'polypeptide(L)'
;MDIRWFNIDKEQYHTKMVLLQKENESVIIGGSSNFTRRNLDDFNLDASIKITASNQTAIAEDVNLYFEKIWNNEDGMYTHLLDEYEDDLSFWKPLVFRLQQWFYVTTY
;
A
#
# COMPACT_ATOMS: atom_id res chain seq x y z
N MET A 1 2.70 10.94 8.41
CA MET A 1 2.34 9.79 7.55
C MET A 1 3.65 9.22 7.13
N ASP A 2 3.95 8.04 7.62
CA ASP A 2 5.24 7.40 7.39
C ASP A 2 5.09 6.50 6.18
N ILE A 3 6.10 6.52 5.30
CA ILE A 3 6.06 5.81 4.03
C ILE A 3 7.32 4.96 3.94
N ARG A 4 7.13 3.73 3.51
CA ARG A 4 8.21 2.80 3.23
C ARG A 4 7.99 2.16 1.86
N TRP A 5 9.08 1.96 1.13
CA TRP A 5 9.07 1.28 -0.16
C TRP A 5 9.46 -0.17 0.02
N PHE A 6 8.71 -1.08 -0.60
CA PHE A 6 9.08 -2.49 -0.55
C PHE A 6 10.39 -2.73 -1.32
N ASN A 7 11.30 -3.45 -0.70
CA ASN A 7 12.60 -3.83 -1.24
C ASN A 7 12.41 -4.95 -2.27
N ILE A 8 12.25 -4.57 -3.53
CA ILE A 8 12.07 -5.49 -4.65
C ILE A 8 13.41 -5.71 -5.37
N ASP A 9 13.93 -6.93 -5.33
CA ASP A 9 15.17 -7.28 -6.04
C ASP A 9 14.89 -7.99 -7.38
N LYS A 10 13.91 -8.92 -7.39
CA LYS A 10 13.50 -9.67 -8.60
C LYS A 10 12.00 -9.86 -8.74
N GLU A 11 11.27 -9.99 -7.62
CA GLU A 11 9.83 -10.22 -7.61
C GLU A 11 9.07 -8.98 -7.16
N GLN A 12 7.86 -8.80 -7.70
CA GLN A 12 7.01 -7.66 -7.35
C GLN A 12 6.27 -7.92 -6.04
N TYR A 13 6.21 -6.90 -5.17
CA TYR A 13 5.25 -6.89 -4.08
C TYR A 13 3.84 -6.64 -4.63
N HIS A 14 2.91 -7.55 -4.33
CA HIS A 14 1.58 -7.54 -4.97
C HIS A 14 0.40 -7.59 -3.99
N THR A 15 0.66 -7.48 -2.69
CA THR A 15 -0.39 -7.39 -1.67
C THR A 15 -1.09 -6.05 -1.74
N LYS A 16 -2.43 -6.07 -1.70
CA LYS A 16 -3.28 -4.88 -1.65
C LYS A 16 -4.21 -5.06 -0.48
N MET A 17 -3.82 -4.48 0.65
CA MET A 17 -4.50 -4.69 1.91
C MET A 17 -4.42 -3.43 2.78
N VAL A 18 -5.50 -3.16 3.50
CA VAL A 18 -5.59 -2.12 4.53
C VAL A 18 -5.95 -2.80 5.84
N LEU A 19 -5.19 -2.47 6.89
CA LEU A 19 -5.50 -2.78 8.27
C LEU A 19 -5.82 -1.45 8.99
N LEU A 20 -7.02 -1.35 9.57
CA LEU A 20 -7.40 -0.26 10.46
C LEU A 20 -7.55 -0.82 11.86
N GLN A 21 -6.61 -0.49 12.75
CA GLN A 21 -6.67 -0.90 14.15
C GLN A 21 -7.37 0.18 14.97
N LYS A 22 -8.43 -0.21 15.67
CA LYS A 22 -9.13 0.62 16.66
C LYS A 22 -8.91 0.02 18.04
N GLU A 23 -9.41 0.71 19.06
CA GLU A 23 -9.26 0.30 20.47
C GLU A 23 -9.72 -1.15 20.73
N ASN A 24 -10.87 -1.57 20.18
CA ASN A 24 -11.48 -2.87 20.48
C ASN A 24 -11.57 -3.82 19.27
N GLU A 25 -11.40 -3.31 18.06
CA GLU A 25 -11.59 -4.07 16.82
C GLU A 25 -10.61 -3.63 15.74
N SER A 26 -10.36 -4.55 14.81
CA SER A 26 -9.59 -4.32 13.60
C SER A 26 -10.50 -4.49 12.39
N VAL A 27 -10.34 -3.60 11.41
CA VAL A 27 -10.98 -3.72 10.10
C VAL A 27 -9.90 -4.03 9.08
N ILE A 28 -10.01 -5.20 8.46
CA ILE A 28 -9.11 -5.69 7.43
C ILE A 28 -9.85 -5.64 6.10
N ILE A 29 -9.27 -4.98 5.11
CA ILE A 29 -9.79 -4.95 3.74
C ILE A 29 -8.68 -5.46 2.83
N GLY A 30 -8.95 -6.51 2.07
CA GLY A 30 -7.98 -7.09 1.14
C GLY A 30 -8.64 -7.59 -0.13
N GLY A 31 -7.93 -7.54 -1.25
CA GLY A 31 -8.49 -7.92 -2.55
C GLY A 31 -7.57 -7.65 -3.74
N SER A 32 -8.18 -7.51 -4.92
CA SER A 32 -7.48 -7.21 -6.17
C SER A 32 -7.22 -5.72 -6.40
N SER A 33 -7.94 -4.85 -5.68
CA SER A 33 -7.98 -3.41 -5.94
C SER A 33 -6.72 -2.69 -5.50
N ASN A 34 -6.06 -1.96 -6.40
CA ASN A 34 -4.98 -1.05 -6.00
C ASN A 34 -5.57 0.22 -5.40
N PHE A 35 -4.79 0.92 -4.57
CA PHE A 35 -5.15 2.24 -4.04
C PHE A 35 -4.87 3.35 -5.07
N THR A 36 -5.46 3.22 -6.25
CA THR A 36 -5.37 4.21 -7.35
C THR A 36 -6.74 4.79 -7.63
N ARG A 37 -6.78 5.99 -8.23
CA ARG A 37 -8.04 6.61 -8.64
C ARG A 37 -8.83 5.70 -9.58
N ARG A 38 -8.15 5.04 -10.52
CA ARG A 38 -8.81 4.17 -11.52
C ARG A 38 -9.55 3.00 -10.87
N ASN A 39 -8.92 2.32 -9.91
CA ASN A 39 -9.54 1.21 -9.20
C ASN A 39 -10.66 1.69 -8.25
N LEU A 40 -10.47 2.80 -7.55
CA LEU A 40 -11.44 3.31 -6.56
C LEU A 40 -12.62 4.06 -7.18
N ASP A 41 -12.47 4.64 -8.37
CA ASP A 41 -13.54 5.30 -9.15
C ASP A 41 -14.27 4.29 -10.07
N ASP A 42 -14.18 2.98 -9.80
CA ASP A 42 -14.93 1.90 -10.47
C ASP A 42 -14.65 1.74 -11.98
N PHE A 43 -13.46 2.14 -12.44
CA PHE A 43 -13.04 1.90 -13.83
C PHE A 43 -12.45 0.50 -14.07
N ASN A 44 -12.18 -0.24 -12.99
CA ASN A 44 -11.68 -1.61 -13.03
C ASN A 44 -12.64 -2.52 -12.26
N LEU A 45 -12.87 -3.73 -12.78
CA LEU A 45 -13.61 -4.76 -12.05
C LEU A 45 -12.68 -5.37 -10.98
N ASP A 46 -12.95 -5.06 -9.72
CA ASP A 46 -12.21 -5.57 -8.57
C ASP A 46 -13.09 -6.38 -7.63
N ALA A 47 -12.46 -7.28 -6.87
CA ALA A 47 -13.08 -7.99 -5.77
C ALA A 47 -12.30 -7.73 -4.48
N SER A 48 -13.01 -7.38 -3.41
CA SER A 48 -12.42 -7.13 -2.09
C SER A 48 -13.32 -7.71 -0.99
N ILE A 49 -12.69 -8.19 0.08
CA ILE A 49 -13.36 -8.67 1.28
C ILE A 49 -13.04 -7.71 2.41
N LYS A 50 -14.06 -7.39 3.22
CA LYS A 50 -13.90 -6.67 4.49
C LYS A 50 -14.18 -7.62 5.64
N ILE A 51 -13.23 -7.73 6.57
CA ILE A 51 -13.37 -8.45 7.83
C ILE A 51 -13.33 -7.42 8.95
N THR A 52 -14.33 -7.43 9.82
CA THR A 52 -14.31 -6.70 11.08
C THR A 52 -14.28 -7.73 12.20
N ALA A 53 -13.25 -7.68 13.03
CA ALA A 53 -13.03 -8.65 14.10
C ALA A 53 -12.44 -7.98 15.34
N SER A 54 -12.65 -8.56 16.52
CA SER A 54 -11.98 -8.08 17.74
C SER A 54 -10.46 -8.25 17.60
N ASN A 55 -9.70 -7.38 18.26
CA ASN A 55 -8.23 -7.39 18.21
C ASN A 55 -7.61 -8.70 18.75
N GLN A 56 -8.36 -9.50 19.52
CA GLN A 56 -7.90 -10.77 20.08
C GLN A 56 -8.20 -11.98 19.19
N THR A 57 -8.79 -11.77 18.01
CA THR A 57 -9.03 -12.85 17.05
C THR A 57 -7.75 -13.20 16.31
N ALA A 58 -7.55 -14.49 16.02
CA ALA A 58 -6.35 -14.97 15.33
C ALA A 58 -6.11 -14.23 14.00
N ILE A 59 -7.16 -13.96 13.21
CA ILE A 59 -7.02 -13.24 11.94
C ILE A 59 -6.55 -11.79 12.12
N ALA A 60 -6.96 -11.10 13.19
CA ALA A 60 -6.52 -9.75 13.46
C ALA A 60 -5.05 -9.73 13.90
N GLU A 61 -4.66 -10.70 14.74
CA GLU A 61 -3.28 -10.88 15.20
C GLU A 61 -2.35 -11.24 14.04
N ASP A 62 -2.71 -12.22 13.20
CA ASP A 62 -1.91 -12.66 12.06
C ASP A 62 -1.65 -11.52 11.06
N VAL A 63 -2.68 -10.74 10.73
CA VAL A 63 -2.54 -9.59 9.80
C VAL A 63 -1.71 -8.48 10.44
N ASN A 64 -1.88 -8.22 11.74
CA ASN A 64 -1.04 -7.26 12.43
C ASN A 64 0.44 -7.68 12.42
N LEU A 65 0.74 -8.92 12.79
CA LEU A 65 2.09 -9.46 12.79
C LEU A 65 2.71 -9.44 11.39
N TYR A 66 1.92 -9.70 10.35
CA TYR A 66 2.36 -9.54 8.97
C TYR A 66 2.83 -8.11 8.67
N PHE A 67 2.05 -7.09 9.07
CA PHE A 67 2.42 -5.69 8.87
C PHE A 67 3.63 -5.29 9.72
N GLU A 68 3.68 -5.65 11.00
CA GLU A 68 4.83 -5.37 11.89
C GLU A 68 6.11 -5.97 11.34
N LYS A 69 6.07 -7.23 10.88
CA LYS A 69 7.23 -7.91 10.32
C LYS A 69 7.80 -7.19 9.10
N ILE A 70 6.97 -6.85 8.12
CA ILE A 70 7.44 -6.16 6.91
C ILE A 70 7.83 -4.70 7.18
N TRP A 71 7.15 -4.06 8.12
CA TRP A 71 7.38 -2.66 8.47
C TRP A 71 8.69 -2.49 9.24
N ASN A 72 8.96 -3.38 10.20
CA ASN A 72 10.15 -3.31 11.04
C ASN A 72 11.35 -4.10 10.48
N ASN A 73 11.19 -4.75 9.33
CA ASN A 73 12.23 -5.60 8.73
C ASN A 73 12.66 -6.76 9.66
N GLU A 74 11.70 -7.40 10.32
CA GLU A 74 11.97 -8.52 11.23
C GLU A 74 12.37 -9.77 10.44
N ASP A 75 13.55 -10.34 10.74
CA ASP A 75 14.14 -11.48 10.04
C ASP A 75 14.50 -11.25 8.55
N GLY A 76 14.43 -10.02 8.05
CA GLY A 76 14.79 -9.71 6.65
C GLY A 76 14.55 -8.26 6.23
N MET A 77 15.24 -7.83 5.19
CA MET A 77 15.08 -6.47 4.63
C MET A 77 13.91 -6.43 3.64
N TYR A 78 12.70 -6.16 4.14
CA TYR A 78 11.47 -6.07 3.35
C TYR A 78 11.19 -4.68 2.80
N THR A 79 11.56 -3.62 3.52
CA THR A 79 11.23 -2.24 3.17
C THR A 79 12.38 -1.27 3.43
N HIS A 80 12.41 -0.18 2.67
CA HIS A 80 13.33 0.95 2.82
C HIS A 80 12.55 2.22 3.16
N LEU A 81 13.22 3.19 3.79
CA LEU A 81 12.61 4.49 4.07
C LEU A 81 12.42 5.29 2.77
N LEU A 82 11.41 6.17 2.75
CA LEU A 82 11.13 7.05 1.61
C LEU A 82 12.37 7.86 1.19
N ASP A 83 13.10 8.40 2.16
CA ASP A 83 14.27 9.27 1.94
C ASP A 83 15.40 8.58 1.13
N GLU A 84 15.47 7.25 1.14
CA GLU A 84 16.45 6.51 0.34
C GLU A 84 16.10 6.52 -1.17
N TYR A 85 14.84 6.79 -1.51
CA TYR A 85 14.30 6.81 -2.87
C TYR A 85 13.74 8.19 -3.28
N GLU A 86 13.76 9.19 -2.40
CA GLU A 86 13.64 10.59 -2.78
C GLU A 86 14.91 11.00 -3.53
N ASP A 87 15.00 10.55 -4.78
CA ASP A 87 15.83 11.15 -5.80
C ASP A 87 15.57 12.66 -5.78
N ASP A 88 16.61 13.49 -5.94
CA ASP A 88 16.46 14.94 -6.12
C ASP A 88 15.67 15.18 -7.41
N LEU A 89 14.34 15.19 -7.29
CA LEU A 89 13.41 15.15 -8.41
C LEU A 89 13.58 16.45 -9.17
N SER A 90 14.36 16.40 -10.26
CA SER A 90 14.51 17.51 -11.19
C SER A 90 13.13 18.11 -11.48
N PHE A 91 13.03 19.44 -11.41
CA PHE A 91 11.79 20.23 -11.53
C PHE A 91 10.87 19.79 -12.68
N TRP A 92 11.45 19.23 -13.75
CA TRP A 92 10.71 18.73 -14.91
C TRP A 92 9.86 17.48 -14.64
N LYS A 93 10.28 16.55 -13.76
CA LYS A 93 9.54 15.32 -13.47
C LYS A 93 8.14 15.62 -12.89
N PRO A 94 7.99 16.45 -11.83
CA PRO A 94 6.67 16.85 -11.34
C PRO A 94 5.83 17.61 -12.37
N LEU A 95 6.45 18.47 -13.19
CA LEU A 95 5.74 19.25 -14.20
C LEU A 95 5.14 18.35 -15.28
N VAL A 96 5.93 17.43 -15.83
CA VAL A 96 5.47 16.45 -16.84
C VAL A 96 4.38 15.57 -16.24
N PHE A 97 4.56 15.09 -15.01
CA PHE A 97 3.53 14.29 -14.32
C PHE A 97 2.20 15.04 -14.20
N ARG A 98 2.21 16.32 -13.80
CA ARG A 98 1.00 17.15 -13.70
C ARG A 98 0.32 17.36 -15.06
N LEU A 99 1.10 17.55 -16.13
CA LEU A 99 0.57 17.63 -17.49
C LEU A 99 -0.07 16.31 -17.92
N GLN A 100 0.59 15.18 -17.66
CA GLN A 100 0.03 13.84 -17.95
C GLN A 100 -1.29 13.62 -17.22
N GLN A 101 -1.39 14.02 -15.94
CA GLN A 101 -2.63 13.97 -15.16
C GLN A 101 -3.74 14.84 -15.78
N TRP A 102 -3.41 16.04 -16.27
CA TRP A 102 -4.40 16.93 -16.89
C TRP A 102 -4.93 16.39 -18.23
N PHE A 103 -4.05 15.78 -19.03
CA PHE A 103 -4.41 15.19 -20.32
C PHE A 103 -4.86 13.72 -20.23
N TYR A 104 -4.93 13.14 -19.03
CA TYR A 104 -5.29 11.73 -18.80
C TYR A 104 -4.40 10.72 -19.58
N VAL A 105 -3.12 11.03 -19.79
CA VAL A 105 -2.15 10.16 -20.50
C VAL A 105 -1.36 9.28 -19.51
N THR A 106 -1.74 9.30 -18.23
CA THR A 106 -1.18 8.49 -17.15
C THR A 106 -2.16 7.36 -16.81
N THR A 107 -1.62 6.18 -16.54
CA THR A 107 -2.38 4.97 -16.21
C THR A 107 -2.73 4.82 -14.72
N TYR A 108 -2.38 5.81 -13.90
CA TYR A 108 -2.58 5.81 -12.44
C TYR A 108 -3.36 7.04 -11.95
#